data_AF-A0A2N2NIV6-F1
#
_entry.id   AF-A0A2N2NIV6-F1
#
_cell.length_a   1.000
_cell.length_b   1.000
_cell.length_c   1.000
_cell.angle_alpha   90.00
_cell.angle_beta   90.00
_cell.angle_gamma   90.00
#
_symmetry.space_group_name_H-M   'P 1'
#
loop_
_entity.id
_entity.type
_entity.pdbx_description
1 polymer ?
#
loop_
_entity_poly.entity_id
_entity_poly.type
_entity_poly.pdbx_seq_one_letter_code
_entity_poly.pdbx_strand_id
1 'polypeptide(L)'
;MRMSQLFNQTLREFPADATTPGNQLLQRAGYVRQVATNIFFLNPLATRSLQKIKNMIRQELIRHNGQELSIPALLSGEMLTNRSDQSFLDVDMLDVSDSSNHQMYLASLAHHYLADLIQHSIRSHRQLPRLLFQIQPRTLNGRQNRAGLLSTRSVTRLETFLLDKDQSGATQQFQQLVQSFQNIFKQCNLPVSVVEFDYQQPKPQSGLDFVFLHLQGDTTLLHCESCGYRVNLAFASAVKQPFEPEPFESLKKVHTPNTKTIEDLAKFLEIPASRTAKAVFITATMIEKGEKIEKVVMAIVRGDMDLNESKLAKVINAYTIRSSSDLEIQSIGAIPGFASPVGLKDALIVVDDLIPNSPNLVAGANEKDYHFKHVNYGRDFQANIIADITEVETDAACPQCNQPLSEQSGFLVGKVTFPDTLLASETGCNFQDETGELKPIFIGSAWFDLERILAGVAEISNDDYGLIWPFSLTPYQVHLVVLPSKNTDQPQVVAESLYQELQRARIEVLYDDRKESPGVKFNDADLVGIPLRITVAEKSLSQGQVEFKIRHQKEKQTVPLEDVLPQTMHTLLQLERGIAQSLVK
;
A
#
# COMPACT_ATOMS: atom_id res chain seq x y z
N MET A 1 -0.35 32.26 12.90
CA MET A 1 -0.94 32.51 11.57
C MET A 1 -2.31 33.15 11.75
N ARG A 2 -2.60 34.27 11.12
CA ARG A 2 -3.96 34.85 11.10
C ARG A 2 -4.81 34.14 10.06
N MET A 3 -6.02 33.74 10.43
CA MET A 3 -6.93 33.03 9.53
C MET A 3 -7.44 33.94 8.41
N SER A 4 -7.54 35.25 8.65
CA SER A 4 -7.85 36.25 7.60
C SER A 4 -6.82 36.32 6.47
N GLN A 5 -5.58 35.85 6.73
CA GLN A 5 -4.47 35.80 5.77
C GLN A 5 -4.18 34.38 5.29
N LEU A 6 -4.87 33.38 5.84
CA LEU A 6 -4.67 31.99 5.47
C LEU A 6 -5.34 31.75 4.12
N PHE A 7 -4.57 31.27 3.14
CA PHE A 7 -5.12 30.81 1.87
C PHE A 7 -5.85 29.47 2.09
N ASN A 8 -7.07 29.55 2.60
CA ASN A 8 -7.93 28.43 2.92
C ASN A 8 -9.39 28.82 2.69
N GLN A 9 -10.20 27.86 2.25
CA GLN A 9 -11.64 28.04 2.13
C GLN A 9 -12.32 26.76 2.62
N THR A 10 -13.18 26.90 3.63
CA THR A 10 -14.03 25.80 4.07
C THR A 10 -15.28 25.69 3.20
N LEU A 11 -15.81 24.48 3.05
CA LEU A 11 -17.01 24.19 2.27
C LEU A 11 -18.15 23.76 3.20
N ARG A 12 -19.34 24.32 2.95
CA ARG A 12 -20.56 23.94 3.68
C ARG A 12 -21.07 22.58 3.25
N GLU A 13 -21.11 22.37 1.94
CA GLU A 13 -21.62 21.15 1.29
C GLU A 13 -20.51 20.11 1.12
N PHE A 14 -20.91 18.84 1.07
CA PHE A 14 -20.02 17.74 0.75
C PHE A 14 -19.65 17.75 -0.74
N PRO A 15 -18.37 17.56 -1.10
CA PRO A 15 -17.98 17.38 -2.48
C PRO A 15 -18.66 16.13 -3.06
N ALA A 16 -19.32 16.27 -4.21
CA ALA A 16 -20.06 15.17 -4.83
C ALA A 16 -19.18 13.97 -5.22
N ASP A 17 -17.89 14.22 -5.50
CA ASP A 17 -16.94 13.20 -5.98
C ASP A 17 -16.16 12.50 -4.86
N ALA A 18 -16.39 12.85 -3.60
CA ALA A 18 -15.66 12.29 -2.45
C ALA A 18 -16.42 11.11 -1.81
N THR A 19 -15.86 9.90 -1.89
CA THR A 19 -16.53 8.66 -1.48
C THR A 19 -16.25 8.19 -0.05
N THR A 20 -15.27 8.78 0.63
CA THR A 20 -14.88 8.40 2.00
C THR A 20 -15.01 9.59 2.97
N PRO A 21 -15.37 9.35 4.25
CA PRO A 21 -15.52 10.41 5.24
C PRO A 21 -14.28 11.29 5.41
N GLY A 22 -13.09 10.69 5.50
CA GLY A 22 -11.83 11.42 5.63
C GLY A 22 -11.54 12.30 4.42
N ASN A 23 -11.71 11.80 3.19
CA ASN A 23 -11.57 12.59 1.97
C ASN A 23 -12.58 13.76 1.91
N GLN A 24 -13.84 13.49 2.24
CA GLN A 24 -14.89 14.51 2.31
C GLN A 24 -14.50 15.63 3.27
N LEU A 25 -14.04 15.28 4.48
CA LEU A 25 -13.66 16.24 5.50
C LEU A 25 -12.37 17.00 5.16
N LEU A 26 -11.36 16.34 4.57
CA LEU A 26 -10.15 17.01 4.10
C LEU A 26 -10.48 18.08 3.05
N GLN A 27 -11.39 17.79 2.14
CA GLN A 27 -11.84 18.76 1.14
C GLN A 27 -12.67 19.89 1.78
N ARG A 28 -13.63 19.55 2.66
CA ARG A 28 -14.47 20.54 3.34
C ARG A 28 -13.70 21.47 4.25
N ALA A 29 -12.69 20.96 4.96
CA ALA A 29 -11.81 21.76 5.82
C ALA A 29 -10.81 22.61 5.03
N GLY A 30 -10.74 22.44 3.70
CA GLY A 30 -9.81 23.14 2.84
C GLY A 30 -8.37 22.63 2.95
N TYR A 31 -8.14 21.39 3.39
CA TYR A 31 -6.81 20.78 3.38
C TYR A 31 -6.39 20.40 1.96
N VAL A 32 -7.33 19.89 1.17
CA VAL A 32 -7.07 19.45 -0.19
C VAL A 32 -8.15 19.90 -1.14
N ARG A 33 -7.83 19.98 -2.43
CA ARG A 33 -8.80 20.21 -3.49
C ARG A 33 -8.47 19.33 -4.68
N GLN A 34 -9.43 18.58 -5.18
CA GLN A 34 -9.23 17.79 -6.38
C GLN A 34 -9.12 18.67 -7.62
N VAL A 35 -8.15 18.37 -8.49
CA VAL A 35 -7.91 19.09 -9.76
C VAL A 35 -8.18 18.23 -10.98
N ALA A 36 -7.94 16.92 -10.85
CA ALA A 36 -8.24 15.89 -11.82
C ALA A 36 -8.48 14.57 -11.07
N THR A 37 -8.86 13.51 -11.78
CA THR A 37 -9.06 12.19 -11.18
C THR A 37 -7.82 11.76 -10.39
N ASN A 38 -7.97 11.62 -9.07
CA ASN A 38 -6.91 11.24 -8.15
C ASN A 38 -5.67 12.16 -8.17
N ILE A 39 -5.85 13.45 -8.46
CA ILE A 39 -4.80 14.48 -8.36
C ILE A 39 -5.35 15.64 -7.53
N PHE A 40 -4.57 16.07 -6.54
CA PHE A 40 -5.03 17.03 -5.53
C PHE A 40 -4.03 18.17 -5.34
N PHE A 41 -4.56 19.37 -5.15
CA PHE A 41 -3.84 20.45 -4.48
C PHE A 41 -3.74 20.12 -2.99
N LEU A 42 -2.56 20.31 -2.41
CA LEU A 42 -2.36 20.34 -0.97
C LEU A 42 -2.29 21.79 -0.52
N ASN A 43 -3.35 22.25 0.14
CA ASN A 43 -3.43 23.62 0.65
C ASN A 43 -2.48 23.82 1.85
N PRO A 44 -2.31 25.05 2.37
CA PRO A 44 -1.36 25.33 3.45
C PRO A 44 -1.53 24.47 4.70
N LEU A 45 -2.76 24.08 5.05
CA LEU A 45 -3.02 23.21 6.20
C LEU A 45 -2.45 21.80 5.97
N ALA A 46 -2.76 21.16 4.84
CA ALA A 46 -2.19 19.85 4.49
C ALA A 46 -0.67 19.91 4.36
N THR A 47 -0.15 20.95 3.69
CA THR A 47 1.30 21.13 3.52
C THR A 47 2.03 21.23 4.86
N ARG A 48 1.46 21.93 5.85
CA ARG A 48 2.02 22.00 7.21
C ARG A 48 1.99 20.64 7.90
N SER A 49 0.90 19.90 7.81
CA SER A 49 0.80 18.54 8.36
C SER A 49 1.82 17.59 7.73
N LEU A 50 1.97 17.60 6.40
CA LEU A 50 2.99 16.81 5.70
C LEU A 50 4.40 17.19 6.16
N GLN A 51 4.69 18.48 6.36
CA GLN A 51 6.00 18.90 6.85
C GLN A 51 6.31 18.32 8.24
N LYS A 52 5.31 18.16 9.11
CA LYS A 52 5.48 17.50 10.41
C LYS A 52 5.83 16.02 10.24
N ILE A 53 5.14 15.32 9.33
CA ILE A 53 5.47 13.93 8.98
C ILE A 53 6.92 13.85 8.46
N LYS A 54 7.33 14.71 7.52
CA LYS A 54 8.71 14.76 7.01
C LYS A 54 9.74 14.92 8.11
N ASN A 55 9.50 15.83 9.04
CA ASN A 55 10.42 16.09 10.16
C ASN A 55 10.49 14.90 11.13
N MET A 56 9.36 14.25 11.40
CA MET A 56 9.29 13.03 12.21
C MET A 56 10.13 11.90 11.58
N ILE A 57 9.97 11.69 10.27
CA ILE A 57 10.76 10.70 9.52
C ILE A 57 12.25 10.98 9.63
N ARG A 58 12.66 12.23 9.37
CA ARG A 58 14.07 12.62 9.49
C ARG A 58 14.62 12.34 10.87
N GLN A 59 13.89 12.72 11.92
CA GLN A 59 14.31 12.47 13.30
C GLN A 59 14.48 10.98 13.58
N GLU A 60 13.55 10.15 13.12
CA GLU A 60 13.62 8.70 13.34
C GLU A 60 14.79 8.06 12.59
N LEU A 61 14.95 8.35 11.29
CA LEU A 61 16.01 7.74 10.49
C LEU A 61 17.41 8.26 10.86
N ILE A 62 17.56 9.54 11.22
CA ILE A 62 18.84 10.12 11.66
C ILE A 62 19.32 9.46 12.97
N ARG A 63 18.42 9.07 13.88
CA ARG A 63 18.78 8.29 15.09
C ARG A 63 19.45 6.96 14.74
N HIS A 64 19.18 6.43 13.54
CA HIS A 64 19.75 5.21 13.00
C HIS A 64 20.86 5.47 11.96
N ASN A 65 21.50 6.64 12.02
CA ASN A 65 22.56 7.08 11.10
C ASN A 65 22.11 7.19 9.63
N GLY A 66 20.80 7.36 9.40
CA GLY A 66 20.24 7.59 8.09
C GLY A 66 20.73 8.91 7.49
N GLN A 67 21.08 8.88 6.22
CA GLN A 67 21.56 10.04 5.47
C GLN A 67 20.57 10.43 4.38
N GLU A 68 20.05 11.66 4.46
CA GLU A 68 19.12 12.19 3.46
C GLU A 68 19.88 12.59 2.19
N LEU A 69 19.35 12.17 1.04
CA LEU A 69 19.85 12.50 -0.29
C LEU A 69 18.68 12.88 -1.22
N SER A 70 18.99 13.29 -2.44
CA SER A 70 17.99 13.69 -3.45
C SER A 70 18.31 13.03 -4.78
N ILE A 71 17.49 12.06 -5.18
CA ILE A 71 17.62 11.35 -6.46
C ILE A 71 16.55 11.88 -7.43
N PRO A 72 16.94 12.29 -8.66
CA PRO A 72 16.00 12.71 -9.69
C PRO A 72 14.95 11.64 -10.01
N ALA A 73 13.69 12.06 -10.17
CA ALA A 73 12.60 11.17 -10.60
C ALA A 73 12.52 11.03 -12.13
N LEU A 74 13.08 11.98 -12.87
CA LEU A 74 13.11 11.98 -14.33
C LEU A 74 14.28 11.14 -14.81
N LEU A 75 14.00 10.06 -15.52
CA LEU A 75 14.98 9.17 -16.13
C LEU A 75 15.10 9.49 -17.63
N SER A 76 16.33 9.45 -18.16
CA SER A 76 16.54 9.46 -19.61
C SER A 76 16.29 8.08 -20.21
N GLY A 77 15.79 8.03 -21.45
CA GLY A 77 15.62 6.76 -22.16
C GLY A 77 16.92 5.99 -22.37
N GLU A 78 18.05 6.69 -22.49
CA GLU A 78 19.38 6.07 -22.59
C GLU A 78 19.76 5.23 -21.36
N MET A 79 19.34 5.66 -20.17
CA MET A 79 19.55 4.88 -18.94
C MET A 79 18.82 3.53 -18.98
N LEU A 80 17.70 3.45 -19.72
CA LEU A 80 16.92 2.22 -19.86
C LEU A 80 17.47 1.32 -20.95
N THR A 81 18.01 1.89 -22.04
CA THR A 81 18.60 1.11 -23.15
C THR A 81 19.98 0.55 -22.81
N ASN A 82 20.73 1.20 -21.93
CA ASN A 82 22.10 0.80 -21.58
C ASN A 82 22.17 -0.31 -20.52
N ARG A 83 21.05 -0.71 -19.93
CA ARG A 83 20.98 -1.88 -19.05
C ARG A 83 20.43 -3.06 -19.84
N SER A 84 21.15 -4.18 -19.83
CA SER A 84 20.84 -5.38 -20.62
C SER A 84 19.50 -6.04 -20.27
N ASP A 85 18.82 -5.56 -19.23
CA ASP A 85 17.49 -6.02 -18.88
C ASP A 85 16.58 -4.86 -18.48
N GLN A 86 15.53 -4.67 -19.27
CA GLN A 86 14.45 -3.71 -19.02
C GLN A 86 13.55 -4.13 -17.84
N SER A 87 13.81 -5.25 -17.19
CA SER A 87 12.98 -5.82 -16.14
C SER A 87 12.97 -5.12 -14.79
N PHE A 88 14.03 -4.37 -14.45
CA PHE A 88 14.03 -3.51 -13.27
C PHE A 88 13.00 -2.37 -13.37
N LEU A 89 12.45 -2.16 -14.55
CA LEU A 89 11.65 -1.01 -14.95
C LEU A 89 10.15 -1.21 -14.81
N ASP A 90 9.68 -2.35 -14.31
CA ASP A 90 8.26 -2.56 -14.00
C ASP A 90 7.81 -1.78 -12.75
N VAL A 91 8.42 -0.62 -12.57
CA VAL A 91 7.90 0.43 -11.74
C VAL A 91 6.83 1.13 -12.56
N ASP A 92 5.75 1.54 -11.93
CA ASP A 92 4.81 2.47 -12.56
C ASP A 92 5.57 3.70 -13.07
N MET A 93 5.85 3.74 -14.36
CA MET A 93 6.52 4.86 -15.04
C MET A 93 5.52 5.57 -15.92
N LEU A 94 5.65 6.89 -16.00
CA LEU A 94 4.95 7.67 -17.02
C LEU A 94 5.91 8.06 -18.11
N ASP A 95 5.57 7.67 -19.34
CA ASP A 95 6.26 8.10 -20.54
C ASP A 95 6.10 9.61 -20.72
N VAL A 96 7.24 10.29 -20.90
CA VAL A 96 7.30 11.72 -21.16
C VAL A 96 8.34 11.99 -22.25
N SER A 97 8.05 12.92 -23.15
CA SER A 97 9.00 13.34 -24.18
C SER A 97 9.31 14.83 -24.03
N ASP A 98 10.55 15.23 -24.28
CA ASP A 98 10.89 16.65 -24.37
C ASP A 98 10.46 17.26 -25.72
N SER A 99 10.69 18.58 -25.90
CA SER A 99 10.39 19.28 -27.16
C SER A 99 11.19 18.81 -28.36
N SER A 100 12.27 18.07 -28.13
CA SER A 100 13.15 17.48 -29.14
C SER A 100 12.83 16.01 -29.41
N ASN A 101 11.71 15.50 -28.85
CA ASN A 101 11.30 14.10 -28.90
C ASN A 101 12.30 13.11 -28.28
N HIS A 102 13.12 13.55 -27.32
CA HIS A 102 13.88 12.61 -26.50
C HIS A 102 12.93 11.91 -25.53
N GLN A 103 12.98 10.57 -25.55
CA GLN A 103 12.18 9.75 -24.65
C GLN A 103 12.76 9.81 -23.22
N MET A 104 11.90 10.09 -22.26
CA MET A 104 12.19 10.15 -20.84
C MET A 104 11.04 9.50 -20.05
N TYR A 105 11.27 9.29 -18.76
CA TYR A 105 10.30 8.61 -17.90
C TYR A 105 10.23 9.28 -16.53
N LEU A 106 9.03 9.44 -15.98
CA LEU A 106 8.86 9.76 -14.57
C LEU A 106 8.75 8.46 -13.78
N ALA A 107 9.77 8.14 -13.00
CA ALA A 107 9.81 6.92 -12.21
C ALA A 107 9.11 7.08 -10.85
N SER A 108 8.35 6.06 -10.46
CA SER A 108 7.75 5.97 -9.13
C SER A 108 8.71 5.47 -8.04
N LEU A 109 9.90 4.98 -8.40
CA LEU A 109 10.99 4.58 -7.51
C LEU A 109 12.36 5.03 -8.04
N ALA A 110 13.33 5.21 -7.14
CA ALA A 110 14.64 5.77 -7.44
C ALA A 110 15.77 4.74 -7.64
N HIS A 111 15.47 3.45 -7.72
CA HIS A 111 16.48 2.37 -7.84
C HIS A 111 17.48 2.57 -9.00
N HIS A 112 17.06 3.21 -10.09
CA HIS A 112 17.85 3.41 -11.31
C HIS A 112 19.16 4.17 -11.05
N TYR A 113 19.06 5.41 -10.58
CA TYR A 113 20.21 6.25 -10.26
C TYR A 113 20.88 5.86 -8.94
N LEU A 114 20.16 5.18 -8.04
CA LEU A 114 20.75 4.66 -6.81
C LEU A 114 21.87 3.67 -7.09
N ALA A 115 21.66 2.71 -8.00
CA ALA A 115 22.67 1.72 -8.34
C ALA A 115 23.95 2.37 -8.89
N ASP A 116 23.80 3.37 -9.77
CA ASP A 116 24.92 4.14 -10.31
C ASP A 116 25.67 4.91 -9.20
N LEU A 117 24.93 5.56 -8.30
CA LEU A 117 25.50 6.26 -7.14
C LEU A 117 26.29 5.31 -6.23
N ILE A 118 25.72 4.14 -5.89
CA ILE A 118 26.36 3.13 -5.05
C ILE A 118 27.61 2.61 -5.74
N GLN A 119 27.49 2.21 -7.01
CA GLN A 119 28.58 1.68 -7.80
C GLN A 119 29.74 2.68 -7.91
N HIS A 120 29.49 3.99 -7.86
CA HIS A 120 30.54 5.00 -7.89
C HIS A 120 31.08 5.42 -6.52
N SER A 121 30.30 5.23 -5.45
CA SER A 121 30.63 5.73 -4.11
C SER A 121 31.18 4.68 -3.15
N ILE A 122 30.84 3.40 -3.34
CA ILE A 122 31.26 2.30 -2.45
C ILE A 122 32.29 1.43 -3.15
N ARG A 123 33.45 1.24 -2.50
CA ARG A 123 34.57 0.42 -2.99
C ARG A 123 35.09 -0.57 -1.96
N SER A 124 34.86 -0.34 -0.67
CA SER A 124 35.43 -1.14 0.42
C SER A 124 34.38 -1.46 1.47
N HIS A 125 34.49 -2.63 2.10
CA HIS A 125 33.69 -3.04 3.26
C HIS A 125 33.69 -2.01 4.39
N ARG A 126 34.74 -1.18 4.52
CA ARG A 126 34.84 -0.11 5.54
C ARG A 126 33.80 1.01 5.36
N GLN A 127 33.19 1.10 4.18
CA GLN A 127 32.14 2.06 3.87
C GLN A 127 30.73 1.51 4.15
N LEU A 128 30.61 0.27 4.62
CA LEU A 128 29.34 -0.38 4.95
C LEU A 128 29.29 -0.63 6.47
N PRO A 129 28.09 -0.65 7.09
CA PRO A 129 26.76 -0.47 6.49
C PRO A 129 26.39 1.00 6.19
N ARG A 130 25.36 1.23 5.37
CA ARG A 130 24.75 2.55 5.14
C ARG A 130 23.22 2.47 5.06
N LEU A 131 22.56 3.42 5.73
CA LEU A 131 21.15 3.75 5.53
C LEU A 131 21.06 5.09 4.79
N LEU A 132 20.55 5.06 3.57
CA LEU A 132 20.27 6.25 2.76
C LEU A 132 18.76 6.45 2.65
N PHE A 133 18.30 7.70 2.57
CA PHE A 133 16.88 7.96 2.34
C PHE A 133 16.62 9.26 1.59
N GLN A 134 15.42 9.41 1.05
CA GLN A 134 14.93 10.66 0.49
C GLN A 134 13.44 10.83 0.73
N ILE A 135 12.98 12.09 0.74
CA ILE A 135 11.56 12.40 0.81
C ILE A 135 11.20 13.30 -0.37
N GLN A 136 10.70 12.70 -1.46
CA GLN A 136 10.56 13.36 -2.76
C GLN A 136 9.19 13.12 -3.39
N PRO A 137 8.71 14.04 -4.25
CA PRO A 137 7.51 13.80 -5.06
C PRO A 137 7.72 12.63 -6.02
N ARG A 138 6.69 11.79 -6.15
CA ARG A 138 6.59 10.69 -7.10
C ARG A 138 5.25 10.73 -7.79
N THR A 139 5.25 10.24 -9.03
CA THR A 139 4.01 10.01 -9.77
C THR A 139 3.78 8.51 -9.86
N LEU A 140 2.54 8.10 -9.62
CA LEU A 140 2.11 6.71 -9.63
C LEU A 140 1.11 6.52 -10.78
N ASN A 141 1.04 5.31 -11.32
CA ASN A 141 -0.09 4.96 -12.16
C ASN A 141 -1.33 4.89 -11.29
N GLY A 142 -2.42 5.46 -11.80
CA GLY A 142 -3.63 5.62 -11.02
C GLY A 142 -4.32 4.29 -10.78
N ARG A 143 -4.60 4.00 -9.51
CA ARG A 143 -5.63 3.02 -9.13
C ARG A 143 -7.01 3.59 -9.50
N GLN A 144 -7.94 2.72 -9.89
CA GLN A 144 -9.27 3.15 -10.32
C GLN A 144 -10.14 3.67 -9.17
N ASN A 145 -9.81 3.34 -7.92
CA ASN A 145 -10.61 3.70 -6.75
C ASN A 145 -10.57 5.23 -6.50
N ARG A 146 -11.70 5.79 -6.06
CA ARG A 146 -11.89 7.24 -5.83
C ARG A 146 -11.75 7.64 -4.36
N ALA A 147 -10.83 7.03 -3.61
CA ALA A 147 -10.67 7.22 -2.17
C ALA A 147 -9.80 8.44 -1.79
N GLY A 148 -9.87 9.53 -2.56
CA GLY A 148 -9.12 10.75 -2.25
C GLY A 148 -7.61 10.57 -2.29
N LEU A 149 -6.92 11.10 -1.28
CA LEU A 149 -5.47 10.94 -1.14
C LEU A 149 -5.03 9.48 -0.90
N LEU A 150 -5.91 8.55 -0.49
CA LEU A 150 -5.56 7.13 -0.38
C LEU A 150 -5.30 6.50 -1.76
N SER A 151 -5.86 7.08 -2.82
CA SER A 151 -5.70 6.64 -4.21
C SER A 151 -5.01 7.68 -5.11
N THR A 152 -4.37 8.72 -4.53
CA THR A 152 -3.72 9.78 -5.29
C THR A 152 -2.58 9.26 -6.18
N ARG A 153 -2.45 9.88 -7.35
CA ARG A 153 -1.41 9.62 -8.35
C ARG A 153 -0.15 10.45 -8.13
N SER A 154 -0.24 11.51 -7.35
CA SER A 154 0.90 12.33 -6.99
C SER A 154 1.07 12.27 -5.47
N VAL A 155 2.24 11.77 -5.05
CA VAL A 155 2.58 11.57 -3.64
C VAL A 155 3.94 12.16 -3.34
N THR A 156 4.14 12.55 -2.11
CA THR A 156 5.45 12.68 -1.48
C THR A 156 5.79 11.36 -0.82
N ARG A 157 6.82 10.70 -1.35
CA ARG A 157 7.25 9.38 -0.89
C ARG A 157 8.53 9.48 -0.07
N LEU A 158 8.55 8.80 1.08
CA LEU A 158 9.80 8.37 1.69
C LEU A 158 10.30 7.16 0.92
N GLU A 159 11.55 7.16 0.48
CA GLU A 159 12.26 5.96 0.03
C GLU A 159 13.52 5.80 0.89
N THR A 160 13.80 4.57 1.31
CA THR A 160 15.00 4.21 2.08
C THR A 160 15.75 3.09 1.40
N PHE A 161 17.07 3.09 1.53
CA PHE A 161 17.97 2.10 0.96
C PHE A 161 18.96 1.62 2.02
N LEU A 162 18.93 0.32 2.29
CA LEU A 162 19.79 -0.38 3.24
C LEU A 162 20.92 -1.02 2.45
N LEU A 163 22.16 -0.70 2.80
CA LEU A 163 23.36 -1.24 2.17
C LEU A 163 24.19 -1.96 3.21
N ASP A 164 24.51 -3.23 2.98
CA ASP A 164 25.34 -4.02 3.88
C ASP A 164 26.34 -4.89 3.12
N LYS A 165 27.40 -5.30 3.84
CA LYS A 165 28.45 -6.18 3.33
C LYS A 165 28.08 -7.66 3.44
N ASP A 166 27.17 -8.00 4.35
CA ASP A 166 26.75 -9.38 4.59
C ASP A 166 25.27 -9.49 4.99
N GLN A 167 24.72 -10.70 4.82
CA GLN A 167 23.30 -11.00 5.11
C GLN A 167 22.93 -10.72 6.57
N SER A 168 23.85 -10.94 7.52
CA SER A 168 23.56 -10.78 8.95
C SER A 168 23.35 -9.31 9.29
N GLY A 169 24.27 -8.43 8.84
CA GLY A 169 24.13 -6.99 8.98
C GLY A 169 22.90 -6.47 8.25
N ALA A 170 22.65 -6.95 7.03
CA ALA A 170 21.48 -6.58 6.24
C ALA A 170 20.16 -6.94 6.96
N THR A 171 20.09 -8.13 7.57
CA THR A 171 18.92 -8.58 8.34
C THR A 171 18.69 -7.72 9.58
N GLN A 172 19.76 -7.33 10.29
CA GLN A 172 19.66 -6.42 11.44
C GLN A 172 19.17 -5.04 11.03
N GLN A 173 19.72 -4.48 9.95
CA GLN A 173 19.29 -3.21 9.37
C GLN A 173 17.82 -3.25 8.92
N PHE A 174 17.39 -4.36 8.31
CA PHE A 174 16.00 -4.58 7.92
C PHE A 174 15.06 -4.53 9.14
N GLN A 175 15.37 -5.27 10.21
CA GLN A 175 14.57 -5.28 11.43
C GLN A 175 14.48 -3.88 12.07
N GLN A 176 15.60 -3.16 12.11
CA GLN A 176 15.64 -1.79 12.62
C GLN A 176 14.80 -0.83 11.79
N LEU A 177 14.80 -0.98 10.45
CA LEU A 177 13.99 -0.17 9.56
C LEU A 177 12.48 -0.47 9.72
N VAL A 178 12.11 -1.74 9.84
CA VAL A 178 10.72 -2.16 10.12
C VAL A 178 10.24 -1.52 11.42
N GLN A 179 11.06 -1.55 12.48
CA GLN A 179 10.72 -0.89 13.74
C GLN A 179 10.60 0.63 13.59
N SER A 180 11.49 1.26 12.80
CA SER A 180 11.43 2.71 12.53
C SER A 180 10.11 3.09 11.83
N PHE A 181 9.69 2.29 10.84
CA PHE A 181 8.42 2.49 10.14
C PHE A 181 7.24 2.33 11.10
N GLN A 182 7.22 1.28 11.92
CA GLN A 182 6.20 1.08 12.95
C GLN A 182 6.14 2.27 13.92
N ASN A 183 7.29 2.77 14.38
CA ASN A 183 7.36 3.94 15.26
C ASN A 183 6.76 5.18 14.59
N ILE A 184 7.06 5.42 13.32
CA ILE A 184 6.50 6.56 12.56
C ILE A 184 4.98 6.43 12.41
N PHE A 185 4.47 5.26 12.01
CA PHE A 185 3.02 5.05 11.90
C PHE A 185 2.32 5.22 13.25
N LYS A 186 2.94 4.70 14.33
CA LYS A 186 2.41 4.83 15.69
C LYS A 186 2.41 6.30 16.16
N GLN A 187 3.46 7.06 15.90
CA GLN A 187 3.51 8.50 16.19
C GLN A 187 2.51 9.31 15.36
N CYS A 188 2.21 8.88 14.12
CA CYS A 188 1.15 9.44 13.29
C CYS A 188 -0.25 9.04 13.77
N ASN A 189 -0.37 8.12 14.73
CA ASN A 189 -1.62 7.51 15.18
C ASN A 189 -2.37 6.81 14.03
N LEU A 190 -1.63 6.17 13.11
CA LEU A 190 -2.20 5.37 12.02
C LEU A 190 -2.01 3.88 12.31
N PRO A 191 -3.09 3.10 12.54
CA PRO A 191 -3.01 1.66 12.67
C PRO A 191 -2.72 1.04 11.29
N VAL A 192 -1.71 0.18 11.24
CA VAL A 192 -1.29 -0.52 10.03
C VAL A 192 -1.15 -2.00 10.32
N SER A 193 -1.61 -2.82 9.38
CA SER A 193 -1.38 -4.26 9.37
C SER A 193 -0.06 -4.53 8.69
N VAL A 194 0.81 -5.32 9.32
CA VAL A 194 2.05 -5.76 8.69
C VAL A 194 1.83 -7.18 8.18
N VAL A 195 1.96 -7.37 6.86
CA VAL A 195 1.74 -8.67 6.22
C VAL A 195 2.93 -9.02 5.34
N GLU A 196 3.33 -10.28 5.33
CA GLU A 196 4.38 -10.75 4.45
C GLU A 196 3.91 -10.79 2.99
N PHE A 197 4.83 -10.49 2.09
CA PHE A 197 4.66 -10.71 0.66
C PHE A 197 5.86 -11.46 0.09
N ASP A 198 5.63 -12.19 -0.99
CA ASP A 198 6.67 -12.89 -1.75
C ASP A 198 6.26 -12.94 -3.23
N TYR A 199 6.57 -11.85 -3.94
CA TYR A 199 6.43 -11.79 -5.39
C TYR A 199 7.57 -12.55 -6.02
N GLN A 200 7.27 -13.30 -7.07
CA GLN A 200 8.32 -13.83 -7.94
C GLN A 200 8.49 -13.00 -9.20
N GLN A 201 7.49 -12.16 -9.53
CA GLN A 201 7.44 -11.44 -10.79
C GLN A 201 7.13 -9.97 -10.63
N PRO A 202 7.71 -9.12 -11.51
CA PRO A 202 8.69 -9.47 -12.58
C PRO A 202 10.08 -9.87 -12.07
N LYS A 203 10.32 -9.73 -10.75
CA LYS A 203 11.51 -10.24 -10.05
C LYS A 203 11.14 -10.81 -8.69
N PRO A 204 11.89 -11.83 -8.21
CA PRO A 204 11.77 -12.33 -6.85
C PRO A 204 12.00 -11.19 -5.85
N GLN A 205 10.96 -10.89 -5.08
CA GLN A 205 10.97 -9.87 -4.07
C GLN A 205 10.06 -10.31 -2.93
N SER A 206 10.63 -10.41 -1.74
CA SER A 206 9.88 -10.68 -0.52
C SER A 206 10.07 -9.57 0.49
N GLY A 207 9.16 -9.48 1.45
CA GLY A 207 9.23 -8.43 2.46
C GLY A 207 7.94 -8.28 3.24
N LEU A 208 7.71 -7.07 3.73
CA LEU A 208 6.57 -6.69 4.54
C LEU A 208 5.80 -5.54 3.89
N ASP A 209 4.51 -5.73 3.72
CA ASP A 209 3.56 -4.68 3.36
C ASP A 209 2.92 -4.09 4.60
N PHE A 210 2.80 -2.77 4.62
CA PHE A 210 2.10 -2.00 5.64
C PHE A 210 0.76 -1.56 5.05
N VAL A 211 -0.32 -2.16 5.53
CA VAL A 211 -1.66 -2.00 4.98
C VAL A 211 -2.56 -1.29 5.98
N PHE A 212 -3.09 -0.13 5.60
CA PHE A 212 -4.16 0.53 6.33
C PHE A 212 -5.50 -0.12 5.97
N LEU A 213 -6.13 -0.83 6.91
CA LEU A 213 -7.39 -1.51 6.67
C LEU A 213 -8.52 -0.51 6.39
N HIS A 214 -9.22 -0.69 5.28
CA HIS A 214 -10.30 0.16 4.85
C HIS A 214 -11.15 -0.56 3.78
N LEU A 215 -12.48 -0.46 3.87
CA LEU A 215 -13.42 -1.19 3.01
C LEU A 215 -13.28 -0.88 1.51
N GLN A 216 -12.84 0.32 1.15
CA GLN A 216 -12.58 0.72 -0.25
C GLN A 216 -11.13 0.44 -0.71
N GLY A 217 -10.37 -0.28 0.10
CA GLY A 217 -9.00 -0.69 -0.21
C GLY A 217 -8.92 -1.62 -1.41
N ASP A 218 -7.80 -1.60 -2.10
CA ASP A 218 -7.51 -2.44 -3.27
C ASP A 218 -6.58 -3.62 -2.96
N THR A 219 -6.15 -3.72 -1.70
CA THR A 219 -5.36 -4.84 -1.19
C THR A 219 -6.28 -5.74 -0.38
N THR A 220 -6.53 -6.95 -0.88
CA THR A 220 -7.34 -7.96 -0.19
C THR A 220 -6.47 -8.83 0.69
N LEU A 221 -6.84 -8.94 1.96
CA LEU A 221 -6.19 -9.75 2.97
C LEU A 221 -7.15 -10.81 3.49
N LEU A 222 -6.64 -12.00 3.79
CA LEU A 222 -7.33 -12.98 4.62
C LEU A 222 -6.85 -12.84 6.06
N HIS A 223 -7.78 -12.92 7.01
CA HIS A 223 -7.54 -12.74 8.43
C HIS A 223 -8.26 -13.82 9.25
N CYS A 224 -7.53 -14.48 10.15
CA CYS A 224 -8.10 -15.37 11.16
C CYS A 224 -8.35 -14.60 12.46
N GLU A 225 -9.61 -14.40 12.84
CA GLU A 225 -9.95 -13.71 14.10
C GLU A 225 -9.50 -14.49 15.34
N SER A 226 -9.33 -15.81 15.24
CA SER A 226 -8.98 -16.67 16.37
C SER A 226 -7.50 -16.61 16.75
N CYS A 227 -6.59 -16.55 15.77
CA CYS A 227 -5.14 -16.58 16.03
C CYS A 227 -4.38 -15.34 15.52
N GLY A 228 -5.06 -14.41 14.84
CA GLY A 228 -4.45 -13.20 14.29
C GLY A 228 -3.65 -13.41 13.00
N TYR A 229 -3.66 -14.62 12.43
CA TYR A 229 -3.03 -14.89 11.13
C TYR A 229 -3.57 -13.93 10.09
N ARG A 230 -2.68 -13.29 9.33
CA ARG A 230 -3.06 -12.37 8.26
C ARG A 230 -2.11 -12.53 7.08
N VAL A 231 -2.68 -12.60 5.88
CA VAL A 231 -1.92 -12.81 4.64
C VAL A 231 -2.61 -12.09 3.50
N ASN A 232 -1.84 -11.61 2.52
CA ASN A 232 -2.42 -11.10 1.28
C ASN A 232 -3.07 -12.27 0.50
N LEU A 233 -4.28 -12.08 -0.01
CA LEU A 233 -5.02 -13.10 -0.75
C LEU A 233 -4.18 -13.70 -1.89
N ALA A 234 -3.36 -12.88 -2.56
CA ALA A 234 -2.46 -13.31 -3.63
C ALA A 234 -1.44 -14.39 -3.20
N PHE A 235 -1.09 -14.46 -1.90
CA PHE A 235 -0.12 -15.41 -1.34
C PHE A 235 -0.74 -16.39 -0.34
N ALA A 236 -2.05 -16.33 -0.12
CA ALA A 236 -2.71 -17.18 0.85
C ALA A 236 -2.69 -18.65 0.41
N SER A 237 -2.51 -19.58 1.35
CA SER A 237 -2.72 -21.02 1.13
C SER A 237 -3.73 -21.54 2.13
N ALA A 238 -4.48 -22.57 1.74
CA ALA A 238 -5.49 -23.20 2.57
C ALA A 238 -5.42 -24.73 2.48
N VAL A 239 -5.93 -25.39 3.51
CA VAL A 239 -6.08 -26.85 3.50
C VAL A 239 -7.20 -27.23 2.54
N LYS A 240 -6.84 -27.93 1.46
CA LYS A 240 -7.80 -28.43 0.46
C LYS A 240 -8.37 -29.78 0.89
N GLN A 241 -9.67 -29.97 0.70
CA GLN A 241 -10.34 -31.23 1.00
C GLN A 241 -10.23 -32.18 -0.20
N PRO A 242 -9.50 -33.31 -0.09
CA PRO A 242 -9.48 -34.34 -1.13
C PRO A 242 -10.82 -35.09 -1.17
N PHE A 243 -11.06 -35.81 -2.27
CA PHE A 243 -12.16 -36.76 -2.30
C PHE A 243 -11.83 -38.00 -1.46
N GLU A 244 -12.87 -38.68 -0.99
CA GLU A 244 -12.72 -40.04 -0.49
C GLU A 244 -12.14 -40.94 -1.59
N PRO A 245 -11.22 -41.87 -1.26
CA PRO A 245 -10.67 -42.79 -2.24
C PRO A 245 -11.77 -43.62 -2.91
N GLU A 246 -11.82 -43.58 -4.24
CA GLU A 246 -12.71 -44.40 -5.05
C GLU A 246 -11.93 -45.14 -6.16
N PRO A 247 -12.40 -46.30 -6.63
CA PRO A 247 -11.73 -47.04 -7.70
C PRO A 247 -11.66 -46.21 -8.99
N PHE A 248 -10.56 -46.34 -9.73
CA PHE A 248 -10.44 -45.71 -11.03
C PHE A 248 -11.36 -46.39 -12.04
N GLU A 249 -12.22 -45.60 -12.69
CA GLU A 249 -13.07 -46.04 -13.79
C GLU A 249 -12.35 -45.86 -15.14
N SER A 250 -12.73 -46.64 -16.15
CA SER A 250 -12.12 -46.53 -17.49
C SER A 250 -12.43 -45.18 -18.14
N LEU A 251 -11.39 -44.55 -18.72
CA LEU A 251 -11.53 -43.30 -19.48
C LEU A 251 -12.62 -43.44 -20.56
N LYS A 252 -13.59 -42.53 -20.56
CA LYS A 252 -14.75 -42.58 -21.48
C LYS A 252 -15.00 -41.24 -22.14
N LYS A 253 -14.95 -41.19 -23.47
CA LYS A 253 -15.32 -39.99 -24.24
C LYS A 253 -16.84 -39.83 -24.28
N VAL A 254 -17.33 -38.60 -24.09
CA VAL A 254 -18.75 -38.23 -24.08
C VAL A 254 -18.98 -36.97 -24.91
N HIS A 255 -20.09 -36.94 -25.65
CA HIS A 255 -20.50 -35.79 -26.45
C HIS A 255 -21.22 -34.76 -25.57
N THR A 256 -20.76 -33.52 -25.60
CA THR A 256 -21.16 -32.39 -24.75
C THR A 256 -21.24 -31.12 -25.62
N PRO A 257 -22.29 -30.99 -26.44
CA PRO A 257 -22.38 -29.93 -27.44
C PRO A 257 -22.54 -28.55 -26.80
N ASN A 258 -21.79 -27.56 -27.29
CA ASN A 258 -21.82 -26.16 -26.85
C ASN A 258 -21.54 -25.96 -25.34
N THR A 259 -20.85 -26.89 -24.71
CA THR A 259 -20.57 -26.89 -23.26
C THR A 259 -19.14 -26.41 -23.00
N LYS A 260 -18.93 -25.10 -22.87
CA LYS A 260 -17.57 -24.50 -22.82
C LYS A 260 -17.10 -24.11 -21.42
N THR A 261 -18.01 -23.91 -20.48
CA THR A 261 -17.69 -23.51 -19.11
C THR A 261 -17.86 -24.70 -18.16
N ILE A 262 -17.21 -24.63 -17.00
CA ILE A 262 -17.39 -25.64 -15.94
C ILE A 262 -18.84 -25.70 -15.47
N GLU A 263 -19.49 -24.54 -15.36
CA GLU A 263 -20.91 -24.43 -14.96
C GLU A 263 -21.83 -25.14 -15.95
N ASP A 264 -21.62 -24.91 -17.26
CA ASP A 264 -22.39 -25.57 -18.31
C ASP A 264 -22.15 -27.09 -18.29
N LEU A 265 -20.91 -27.52 -18.06
CA LEU A 265 -20.53 -28.93 -18.04
C LEU A 265 -21.10 -29.67 -16.84
N ALA A 266 -20.97 -29.09 -15.65
CA ALA A 266 -21.53 -29.59 -14.41
C ALA A 266 -23.05 -29.77 -14.55
N LYS A 267 -23.73 -28.76 -15.10
CA LYS A 267 -25.17 -28.80 -15.37
C LYS A 267 -25.55 -29.86 -16.40
N PHE A 268 -24.81 -29.95 -17.51
CA PHE A 268 -25.12 -30.90 -18.59
C PHE A 268 -24.96 -32.36 -18.15
N LEU A 269 -23.96 -32.65 -17.32
CA LEU A 269 -23.66 -34.00 -16.86
C LEU A 269 -24.29 -34.35 -15.51
N GLU A 270 -25.01 -33.41 -14.89
CA GLU A 270 -25.62 -33.54 -13.56
C GLU A 270 -24.62 -33.93 -12.47
N ILE A 271 -23.46 -33.27 -12.47
CA ILE A 271 -22.37 -33.47 -11.49
C ILE A 271 -21.99 -32.14 -10.84
N PRO A 272 -21.43 -32.14 -9.62
CA PRO A 272 -20.90 -30.91 -9.04
C PRO A 272 -19.65 -30.44 -9.80
N ALA A 273 -19.37 -29.13 -9.78
CA ALA A 273 -18.18 -28.54 -10.40
C ALA A 273 -16.87 -29.19 -9.90
N SER A 274 -16.84 -29.63 -8.64
CA SER A 274 -15.71 -30.35 -8.04
C SER A 274 -15.37 -31.69 -8.73
N ARG A 275 -16.29 -32.26 -9.54
CA ARG A 275 -16.06 -33.47 -10.35
C ARG A 275 -15.50 -33.17 -11.74
N THR A 276 -15.10 -31.93 -12.00
CA THR A 276 -14.50 -31.52 -13.27
C THR A 276 -13.07 -31.02 -13.05
N ALA A 277 -12.25 -31.05 -14.11
CA ALA A 277 -10.92 -30.45 -14.15
C ALA A 277 -10.95 -29.24 -15.09
N LYS A 278 -10.64 -28.06 -14.54
CA LYS A 278 -10.59 -26.78 -15.27
C LYS A 278 -9.18 -26.59 -15.82
N ALA A 279 -9.08 -26.40 -17.13
CA ALA A 279 -7.83 -26.05 -17.80
C ALA A 279 -7.77 -24.54 -18.06
N VAL A 280 -6.74 -23.88 -17.54
CA VAL A 280 -6.46 -22.46 -17.75
C VAL A 280 -5.15 -22.35 -18.52
N PHE A 281 -5.14 -21.55 -19.59
CA PHE A 281 -3.97 -21.39 -20.46
C PHE A 281 -3.32 -20.03 -20.25
N ILE A 282 -2.03 -20.07 -19.94
CA ILE A 282 -1.20 -18.90 -19.67
C ILE A 282 -0.01 -18.93 -20.60
N THR A 283 0.28 -17.82 -21.28
CA THR A 283 1.56 -17.64 -21.95
C THR A 283 2.53 -17.02 -20.96
N ALA A 284 3.56 -17.77 -20.62
CA ALA A 284 4.63 -17.36 -19.72
C ALA A 284 5.86 -16.92 -20.52
N THR A 285 6.35 -15.72 -20.24
CA THR A 285 7.72 -15.35 -20.63
C THR A 285 8.67 -15.96 -19.61
N MET A 286 9.66 -16.71 -20.07
CA MET A 286 10.69 -17.36 -19.26
C MET A 286 12.06 -16.81 -19.66
N ILE A 287 13.03 -16.80 -18.75
CA ILE A 287 14.42 -16.51 -19.09
C ILE A 287 15.19 -17.82 -19.15
N GLU A 288 15.61 -18.21 -20.35
CA GLU A 288 16.46 -19.38 -20.56
C GLU A 288 17.77 -18.95 -21.21
N LYS A 289 18.90 -19.25 -20.55
CA LYS A 289 20.25 -18.85 -20.99
C LYS A 289 20.39 -17.34 -21.27
N GLY A 290 19.62 -16.51 -20.58
CA GLY A 290 19.63 -15.04 -20.75
C GLY A 290 18.71 -14.52 -21.85
N GLU A 291 17.96 -15.38 -22.54
CA GLU A 291 17.00 -14.98 -23.57
C GLU A 291 15.56 -15.13 -23.06
N LYS A 292 14.71 -14.18 -23.43
CA LYS A 292 13.26 -14.24 -23.16
C LYS A 292 12.60 -15.17 -24.18
N ILE A 293 11.93 -16.21 -23.69
CA ILE A 293 11.17 -17.14 -24.51
C ILE A 293 9.72 -17.19 -24.03
N GLU A 294 8.76 -17.22 -24.95
CA GLU A 294 7.36 -17.46 -24.61
C GLU A 294 7.06 -18.96 -24.63
N LYS A 295 6.38 -19.45 -23.59
CA LYS A 295 5.89 -20.83 -23.48
C LYS A 295 4.43 -20.83 -23.09
N VAL A 296 3.64 -21.67 -23.76
CA VAL A 296 2.25 -21.94 -23.35
C VAL A 296 2.26 -22.90 -22.17
N VAL A 297 1.63 -22.47 -21.09
CA VAL A 297 1.47 -23.20 -19.83
C VAL A 297 0.01 -23.58 -19.69
N MET A 298 -0.24 -24.86 -19.45
CA MET A 298 -1.56 -25.39 -19.16
C MET A 298 -1.65 -25.66 -17.65
N ALA A 299 -2.36 -24.80 -16.94
CA ALA A 299 -2.63 -24.95 -15.52
C ALA A 299 -3.94 -25.71 -15.30
N ILE A 300 -3.92 -26.79 -14.52
CA ILE A 300 -5.10 -27.59 -14.21
C ILE A 300 -5.47 -27.45 -12.73
N VAL A 301 -6.69 -26.99 -12.48
CA VAL A 301 -7.29 -26.89 -11.15
C VAL A 301 -8.61 -27.67 -11.11
N ARG A 302 -9.12 -27.98 -9.92
CA ARG A 302 -10.46 -28.60 -9.79
C ARG A 302 -11.53 -27.59 -10.23
N GLY A 303 -12.63 -28.04 -10.81
CA GLY A 303 -13.58 -27.15 -11.47
C GLY A 303 -14.27 -26.12 -10.57
N ASP A 304 -14.39 -26.43 -9.29
CA ASP A 304 -14.88 -25.55 -8.21
C ASP A 304 -13.81 -24.59 -7.67
N MET A 305 -12.60 -24.58 -8.22
CA MET A 305 -11.50 -23.73 -7.78
C MET A 305 -11.01 -22.84 -8.91
N ASP A 306 -10.44 -21.69 -8.55
CA ASP A 306 -9.86 -20.74 -9.50
C ASP A 306 -8.34 -20.69 -9.40
N LEU A 307 -7.71 -20.39 -10.53
CA LEU A 307 -6.26 -20.31 -10.65
C LEU A 307 -5.76 -19.02 -9.99
N ASN A 308 -4.82 -19.14 -9.05
CA ASN A 308 -4.01 -18.03 -8.59
C ASN A 308 -2.80 -17.88 -9.51
N GLU A 309 -2.88 -16.88 -10.39
CA GLU A 309 -1.83 -16.56 -11.36
C GLU A 309 -0.48 -16.19 -10.71
N SER A 310 -0.50 -15.58 -9.52
CA SER A 310 0.72 -15.22 -8.79
C SER A 310 1.46 -16.45 -8.28
N LYS A 311 0.73 -17.45 -7.75
CA LYS A 311 1.28 -18.75 -7.36
C LYS A 311 1.79 -19.52 -8.57
N LEU A 312 1.03 -19.55 -9.68
CA LEU A 312 1.48 -20.20 -10.90
C LEU A 312 2.80 -19.61 -11.40
N ALA A 313 2.88 -18.29 -11.56
CA ALA A 313 4.07 -17.58 -12.02
C ALA A 313 5.30 -17.87 -11.14
N LYS A 314 5.09 -18.00 -9.82
CA LYS A 314 6.13 -18.40 -8.85
C LYS A 314 6.63 -19.82 -9.11
N VAL A 315 5.72 -20.78 -9.22
CA VAL A 315 6.04 -22.19 -9.37
C VAL A 315 6.81 -22.47 -10.67
N ILE A 316 6.44 -21.79 -11.76
CA ILE A 316 7.12 -21.94 -13.05
C ILE A 316 8.33 -21.01 -13.21
N ASN A 317 8.57 -20.08 -12.28
CA ASN A 317 9.62 -19.06 -12.38
C ASN A 317 9.53 -18.18 -13.65
N ALA A 318 8.31 -17.74 -14.00
CA ALA A 318 8.02 -17.04 -15.26
C ALA A 318 8.12 -15.52 -15.17
N TYR A 319 9.14 -14.93 -15.80
CA TYR A 319 9.35 -13.48 -15.95
C TYR A 319 8.09 -12.61 -16.03
N THR A 320 7.14 -12.98 -16.90
CA THR A 320 5.80 -12.39 -16.93
C THR A 320 4.81 -13.45 -17.38
N ILE A 321 3.54 -13.25 -17.07
CA ILE A 321 2.45 -14.10 -17.55
C ILE A 321 1.34 -13.25 -18.14
N ARG A 322 0.62 -13.83 -19.11
CA ARG A 322 -0.63 -13.30 -19.65
C ARG A 322 -1.53 -14.45 -20.05
N SER A 323 -2.84 -14.20 -20.16
CA SER A 323 -3.73 -15.18 -20.78
C SER A 323 -3.26 -15.52 -22.20
N SER A 324 -3.27 -16.80 -22.55
CA SER A 324 -2.99 -17.22 -23.91
C SER A 324 -4.13 -16.84 -24.85
N SER A 325 -3.77 -16.48 -26.08
CA SER A 325 -4.73 -16.33 -27.19
C SER A 325 -5.18 -17.69 -27.71
N ASP A 326 -6.34 -17.72 -28.39
CA ASP A 326 -6.86 -18.95 -29.01
C ASP A 326 -5.86 -19.59 -29.99
N LEU A 327 -5.07 -18.79 -30.71
CA LEU A 327 -4.06 -19.28 -31.65
C LEU A 327 -2.91 -19.99 -30.93
N GLU A 328 -2.46 -19.45 -29.79
CA GLU A 328 -1.42 -20.08 -28.97
C GLU A 328 -1.92 -21.41 -28.39
N ILE A 329 -3.16 -21.44 -27.90
CA ILE A 329 -3.79 -22.66 -27.37
C ILE A 329 -3.94 -23.73 -28.46
N GLN A 330 -4.35 -23.33 -29.66
CA GLN A 330 -4.48 -24.26 -30.78
C GLN A 330 -3.12 -24.78 -31.27
N SER A 331 -2.05 -23.99 -31.13
CA SER A 331 -0.71 -24.38 -31.58
C SER A 331 -0.15 -25.61 -30.85
N ILE A 332 -0.60 -25.84 -29.61
CA ILE A 332 -0.24 -27.02 -28.81
C ILE A 332 -1.24 -28.18 -28.98
N GLY A 333 -2.26 -28.04 -29.83
CA GLY A 333 -3.28 -29.06 -30.08
C GLY A 333 -4.47 -29.05 -29.12
N ALA A 334 -4.60 -28.02 -28.28
CA ALA A 334 -5.74 -27.86 -27.37
C ALA A 334 -6.89 -27.10 -28.03
N ILE A 335 -8.12 -27.35 -27.57
CA ILE A 335 -9.33 -26.67 -28.05
C ILE A 335 -9.96 -25.88 -26.90
N PRO A 336 -10.01 -24.53 -26.97
CA PRO A 336 -10.63 -23.71 -25.94
C PRO A 336 -12.06 -24.17 -25.59
N GLY A 337 -12.34 -24.32 -24.29
CA GLY A 337 -13.61 -24.85 -23.77
C GLY A 337 -13.75 -26.38 -23.80
N PHE A 338 -12.84 -27.10 -24.45
CA PHE A 338 -12.84 -28.57 -24.55
C PHE A 338 -11.43 -29.16 -24.35
N ALA A 339 -10.54 -28.46 -23.65
CA ALA A 339 -9.16 -28.87 -23.52
C ALA A 339 -8.87 -29.68 -22.24
N SER A 340 -7.86 -30.55 -22.31
CA SER A 340 -7.27 -31.23 -21.15
C SER A 340 -5.83 -31.66 -21.45
N PRO A 341 -5.02 -32.04 -20.45
CA PRO A 341 -3.68 -32.56 -20.68
C PRO A 341 -3.66 -33.94 -21.36
N VAL A 342 -4.81 -34.60 -21.52
CA VAL A 342 -4.90 -35.95 -22.08
C VAL A 342 -4.57 -35.93 -23.58
N GLY A 343 -3.42 -36.50 -23.94
CA GLY A 343 -2.95 -36.59 -25.32
C GLY A 343 -2.20 -35.36 -25.84
N LEU A 344 -2.02 -34.31 -25.02
CA LEU A 344 -1.15 -33.17 -25.34
C LEU A 344 0.32 -33.53 -25.10
N LYS A 345 1.23 -33.04 -25.95
CA LYS A 345 2.67 -33.34 -25.88
C LYS A 345 3.58 -32.11 -25.80
N ASP A 346 3.13 -30.95 -26.28
CA ASP A 346 3.96 -29.75 -26.46
C ASP A 346 3.51 -28.58 -25.57
N ALA A 347 3.22 -28.84 -24.30
CA ALA A 347 2.87 -27.80 -23.33
C ALA A 347 3.53 -28.05 -21.97
N LEU A 348 3.85 -26.97 -21.25
CA LEU A 348 4.22 -27.08 -19.83
C LEU A 348 2.94 -27.28 -19.02
N ILE A 349 2.72 -28.50 -18.53
CA ILE A 349 1.54 -28.86 -17.75
C ILE A 349 1.86 -28.67 -16.26
N VAL A 350 1.11 -27.79 -15.61
CA VAL A 350 1.17 -27.54 -14.16
C VAL A 350 -0.16 -27.93 -13.58
N VAL A 351 -0.18 -28.72 -12.52
CA VAL A 351 -1.43 -29.10 -11.86
C VAL A 351 -1.42 -28.70 -10.40
N ASP A 352 -2.61 -28.36 -9.93
CA ASP A 352 -2.84 -28.14 -8.51
C ASP A 352 -2.54 -29.40 -7.69
N ASP A 353 -2.00 -29.21 -6.49
CA ASP A 353 -1.64 -30.30 -5.57
C ASP A 353 -2.83 -31.17 -5.12
N LEU A 354 -4.07 -30.72 -5.33
CA LEU A 354 -5.28 -31.51 -5.12
C LEU A 354 -5.60 -32.48 -6.28
N ILE A 355 -5.14 -32.21 -7.50
CA ILE A 355 -5.47 -33.00 -8.69
C ILE A 355 -5.01 -34.47 -8.59
N PRO A 356 -3.80 -34.79 -8.10
CA PRO A 356 -3.39 -36.18 -7.90
C PRO A 356 -4.30 -36.99 -6.97
N ASN A 357 -4.99 -36.30 -6.05
CA ASN A 357 -5.92 -36.89 -5.08
C ASN A 357 -7.40 -36.70 -5.48
N SER A 358 -7.66 -36.34 -6.73
CA SER A 358 -9.00 -36.13 -7.27
C SER A 358 -9.30 -37.15 -8.37
N PRO A 359 -9.80 -38.34 -8.01
CA PRO A 359 -10.06 -39.40 -8.98
C PRO A 359 -11.26 -39.08 -9.89
N ASN A 360 -11.22 -39.69 -11.07
CA ASN A 360 -12.33 -39.77 -12.01
C ASN A 360 -12.94 -38.43 -12.45
N LEU A 361 -12.14 -37.38 -12.60
CA LEU A 361 -12.60 -36.07 -13.04
C LEU A 361 -13.14 -36.09 -14.48
N VAL A 362 -13.99 -35.11 -14.81
CA VAL A 362 -14.38 -34.80 -16.19
C VAL A 362 -13.52 -33.67 -16.72
N ALA A 363 -12.86 -33.88 -17.86
CA ALA A 363 -12.02 -32.88 -18.52
C ALA A 363 -12.28 -32.85 -20.02
N GLY A 364 -11.86 -31.79 -20.71
CA GLY A 364 -12.03 -31.67 -22.16
C GLY A 364 -11.36 -32.80 -22.95
N ALA A 365 -11.88 -33.14 -24.14
CA ALA A 365 -11.31 -34.21 -24.96
C ALA A 365 -10.24 -33.74 -25.97
N ASN A 366 -9.85 -32.46 -25.94
CA ASN A 366 -9.13 -31.77 -27.02
C ASN A 366 -9.84 -31.89 -28.38
N GLU A 367 -11.17 -32.04 -28.34
CA GLU A 367 -12.04 -32.15 -29.50
C GLU A 367 -13.30 -31.33 -29.24
N LYS A 368 -13.70 -30.51 -30.22
CA LYS A 368 -14.88 -29.65 -30.11
C LYS A 368 -16.10 -30.49 -29.75
N ASP A 369 -16.87 -30.04 -28.77
CA ASP A 369 -18.11 -30.69 -28.32
C ASP A 369 -17.91 -32.07 -27.65
N TYR A 370 -16.70 -32.39 -27.18
CA TYR A 370 -16.43 -33.62 -26.44
C TYR A 370 -15.61 -33.41 -25.16
N HIS A 371 -15.94 -34.21 -24.16
CA HIS A 371 -15.19 -34.33 -22.90
C HIS A 371 -14.85 -35.81 -22.63
N PHE A 372 -13.87 -36.06 -21.77
CA PHE A 372 -13.62 -37.34 -21.16
C PHE A 372 -14.22 -37.38 -19.76
N LYS A 373 -14.90 -38.47 -19.42
CA LYS A 373 -15.21 -38.88 -18.04
C LYS A 373 -14.11 -39.80 -17.52
N HIS A 374 -13.97 -39.81 -16.19
CA HIS A 374 -13.08 -40.69 -15.45
C HIS A 374 -11.60 -40.44 -15.74
N VAL A 375 -11.22 -39.18 -15.94
CA VAL A 375 -9.82 -38.76 -16.13
C VAL A 375 -9.09 -38.87 -14.80
N ASN A 376 -7.94 -39.53 -14.80
CA ASN A 376 -7.12 -39.74 -13.61
C ASN A 376 -5.68 -39.32 -13.88
N TYR A 377 -5.14 -38.50 -12.98
CA TYR A 377 -3.71 -38.17 -12.93
C TYR A 377 -2.87 -39.46 -12.80
N GLY A 378 -1.71 -39.51 -13.44
CA GLY A 378 -0.81 -40.65 -13.40
C GLY A 378 -1.13 -41.72 -14.46
N ARG A 379 -2.42 -42.01 -14.68
CA ARG A 379 -2.89 -42.97 -15.70
C ARG A 379 -3.08 -42.34 -17.07
N ASP A 380 -3.85 -41.25 -17.15
CA ASP A 380 -4.26 -40.66 -18.44
C ASP A 380 -3.36 -39.51 -18.89
N PHE A 381 -2.69 -38.86 -17.94
CA PHE A 381 -1.72 -37.80 -18.18
C PHE A 381 -0.74 -37.67 -17.00
N GLN A 382 0.37 -36.98 -17.24
CA GLN A 382 1.39 -36.62 -16.26
C GLN A 382 1.61 -35.10 -16.31
N ALA A 383 1.98 -34.50 -15.20
CA ALA A 383 2.32 -33.08 -15.13
C ALA A 383 3.83 -32.88 -15.08
N ASN A 384 4.29 -31.73 -15.54
CA ASN A 384 5.68 -31.30 -15.34
C ASN A 384 5.88 -30.81 -13.90
N ILE A 385 4.89 -30.12 -13.33
CA ILE A 385 4.95 -29.56 -11.98
C ILE A 385 3.62 -29.78 -11.25
N ILE A 386 3.71 -30.13 -9.97
CA ILE A 386 2.59 -30.24 -9.03
C ILE A 386 2.84 -29.21 -7.92
N ALA A 387 1.92 -28.29 -7.68
CA ALA A 387 2.04 -27.26 -6.64
C ALA A 387 0.68 -26.66 -6.27
N ASP A 388 0.60 -25.96 -5.13
CA ASP A 388 -0.56 -25.12 -4.83
C ASP A 388 -0.62 -23.93 -5.79
N ILE A 389 -1.62 -23.92 -6.68
CA ILE A 389 -1.81 -22.87 -7.68
C ILE A 389 -3.22 -22.28 -7.63
N THR A 390 -4.01 -22.54 -6.59
CA THR A 390 -5.40 -22.03 -6.51
C THR A 390 -5.50 -20.77 -5.67
N GLU A 391 -6.53 -19.98 -5.93
CA GLU A 391 -6.97 -18.94 -4.99
C GLU A 391 -7.53 -19.57 -3.71
N VAL A 392 -7.58 -18.78 -2.65
CA VAL A 392 -8.16 -19.21 -1.37
C VAL A 392 -9.49 -18.51 -1.21
N GLU A 393 -10.56 -19.27 -1.02
CA GLU A 393 -11.88 -18.74 -0.79
C GLU A 393 -12.00 -18.10 0.60
N THR A 394 -12.94 -17.16 0.74
CA THR A 394 -13.42 -16.73 2.05
C THR A 394 -13.94 -17.94 2.84
N ASP A 395 -13.79 -17.93 4.16
CA ASP A 395 -14.14 -19.03 5.08
C ASP A 395 -13.25 -20.28 5.00
N ALA A 396 -12.21 -20.28 4.16
CA ALA A 396 -11.23 -21.36 4.15
C ALA A 396 -10.58 -21.57 5.54
N ALA A 397 -10.20 -22.81 5.84
CA ALA A 397 -9.57 -23.15 7.11
C ALA A 397 -8.19 -22.49 7.25
N CYS A 398 -8.00 -21.73 8.33
CA CYS A 398 -6.74 -21.08 8.64
C CYS A 398 -5.60 -22.10 8.76
N PRO A 399 -4.46 -21.91 8.09
CA PRO A 399 -3.36 -22.87 8.11
C PRO A 399 -2.69 -23.02 9.49
N GLN A 400 -2.95 -22.09 10.42
CA GLN A 400 -2.37 -22.13 11.77
C GLN A 400 -3.28 -22.78 12.82
N CYS A 401 -4.61 -22.68 12.68
CA CYS A 401 -5.54 -23.12 13.72
C CYS A 401 -6.85 -23.75 13.21
N ASN A 402 -7.01 -23.92 11.90
CA ASN A 402 -8.19 -24.47 11.22
C ASN A 402 -9.51 -23.70 11.42
N GLN A 403 -9.50 -22.54 12.07
CA GLN A 403 -10.68 -21.65 12.15
C GLN A 403 -10.89 -20.91 10.83
N PRO A 404 -12.12 -20.50 10.49
CA PRO A 404 -12.40 -19.85 9.21
C PRO A 404 -11.66 -18.51 9.06
N LEU A 405 -11.24 -18.23 7.83
CA LEU A 405 -10.62 -16.97 7.42
C LEU A 405 -11.69 -15.98 6.93
N SER A 406 -11.63 -14.75 7.45
CA SER A 406 -12.42 -13.62 6.97
C SER A 406 -11.64 -12.77 5.97
N GLU A 407 -12.32 -12.23 4.96
CA GLU A 407 -11.73 -11.26 4.05
C GLU A 407 -11.74 -9.85 4.63
N GLN A 408 -10.65 -9.11 4.43
CA GLN A 408 -10.53 -7.69 4.75
C GLN A 408 -9.87 -6.93 3.59
N SER A 409 -10.29 -5.70 3.36
CA SER A 409 -9.66 -4.81 2.36
C SER A 409 -8.82 -3.74 3.03
N GLY A 410 -7.81 -3.24 2.33
CA GLY A 410 -7.01 -2.11 2.79
C GLY A 410 -6.21 -1.42 1.69
N PHE A 411 -5.59 -0.30 2.05
CA PHE A 411 -4.67 0.43 1.19
C PHE A 411 -3.24 0.14 1.62
N LEU A 412 -2.40 -0.24 0.66
CA LEU A 412 -0.96 -0.27 0.85
C LEU A 412 -0.47 1.15 1.13
N VAL A 413 0.06 1.40 2.33
CA VAL A 413 0.62 2.69 2.71
C VAL A 413 2.14 2.70 2.71
N GLY A 414 2.76 1.53 2.85
CA GLY A 414 4.20 1.36 2.74
C GLY A 414 4.62 -0.10 2.52
N LYS A 415 5.89 -0.30 2.20
CA LYS A 415 6.49 -1.60 1.91
C LYS A 415 7.94 -1.58 2.36
N VAL A 416 8.43 -2.69 2.91
CA VAL A 416 9.85 -2.93 3.22
C VAL A 416 10.25 -4.24 2.56
N THR A 417 11.34 -4.25 1.81
CA THR A 417 11.85 -5.41 1.07
C THR A 417 12.98 -6.06 1.83
N PHE A 418 13.03 -7.40 1.86
CA PHE A 418 14.18 -8.12 2.38
C PHE A 418 15.43 -7.77 1.56
N PRO A 419 16.57 -7.48 2.20
CA PRO A 419 17.79 -7.22 1.47
C PRO A 419 18.31 -8.48 0.77
N ASP A 420 18.72 -8.33 -0.48
CA ASP A 420 19.36 -9.38 -1.27
C ASP A 420 20.53 -8.83 -2.10
N THR A 421 21.15 -9.68 -2.91
CA THR A 421 22.25 -9.30 -3.81
C THR A 421 21.81 -9.18 -5.27
N LEU A 422 20.52 -9.31 -5.58
CA LEU A 422 20.02 -9.38 -6.96
C LEU A 422 20.31 -8.06 -7.68
N LEU A 423 19.90 -6.93 -7.08
CA LEU A 423 20.19 -5.61 -7.63
C LEU A 423 21.69 -5.40 -7.85
N ALA A 424 22.50 -5.70 -6.83
CA ALA A 424 23.94 -5.53 -6.90
C ALA A 424 24.62 -6.39 -7.97
N SER A 425 24.17 -7.64 -8.14
CA SER A 425 24.71 -8.57 -9.13
C SER A 425 24.43 -8.10 -10.55
N GLU A 426 23.25 -7.52 -10.78
CA GLU A 426 22.84 -7.06 -12.11
C GLU A 426 23.41 -5.68 -12.46
N THR A 427 23.68 -4.82 -11.48
CA THR A 427 24.21 -3.47 -11.71
C THR A 427 25.70 -3.31 -11.39
N GLY A 428 26.37 -4.38 -10.96
CA GLY A 428 27.78 -4.36 -10.60
C GLY A 428 28.11 -3.53 -9.35
N CYS A 429 27.16 -3.40 -8.43
CA CYS A 429 27.37 -2.71 -7.15
C CYS A 429 28.15 -3.62 -6.18
N ASN A 430 29.48 -3.67 -6.37
CA ASN A 430 30.38 -4.51 -5.58
C ASN A 430 31.25 -3.69 -4.62
N PHE A 431 31.78 -4.35 -3.58
CA PHE A 431 32.79 -3.81 -2.68
C PHE A 431 33.96 -4.80 -2.51
N GLN A 432 35.14 -4.30 -2.17
CA GLN A 432 36.27 -5.13 -1.75
C GLN A 432 36.14 -5.50 -0.27
N ASP A 433 36.10 -6.79 0.01
CA ASP A 433 36.06 -7.32 1.37
C ASP A 433 37.41 -7.22 2.10
N GLU A 434 37.52 -7.83 3.27
CA GLU A 434 38.72 -7.79 4.11
C GLU A 434 39.93 -8.50 3.48
N THR A 435 39.68 -9.39 2.52
CA THR A 435 40.69 -10.15 1.77
C THR A 435 41.04 -9.51 0.42
N GLY A 436 40.31 -8.48 0.01
CA GLY A 436 40.44 -7.82 -1.29
C GLY A 436 39.58 -8.45 -2.39
N GLU A 437 38.72 -9.42 -2.07
CA GLU A 437 37.78 -10.04 -3.00
C GLU A 437 36.60 -9.10 -3.28
N LEU A 438 36.15 -9.04 -4.54
CA LEU A 438 34.96 -8.28 -4.91
C LEU A 438 33.70 -9.08 -4.57
N LYS A 439 32.83 -8.51 -3.73
CA LYS A 439 31.55 -9.10 -3.32
C LYS A 439 30.39 -8.15 -3.63
N PRO A 440 29.21 -8.68 -4.01
CA PRO A 440 28.02 -7.86 -4.19
C PRO A 440 27.53 -7.29 -2.86
N ILE A 441 27.04 -6.07 -2.90
CA ILE A 441 26.41 -5.41 -1.74
C ILE A 441 25.02 -6.03 -1.52
N PHE A 442 24.65 -6.27 -0.25
CA PHE A 442 23.26 -6.56 0.11
C PHE A 442 22.46 -5.28 0.10
N ILE A 443 21.43 -5.20 -0.75
CA ILE A 443 20.61 -4.01 -0.94
C ILE A 443 19.17 -4.33 -0.56
N GLY A 444 18.65 -3.62 0.43
CA GLY A 444 17.23 -3.59 0.76
C GLY A 444 16.64 -2.22 0.45
N SER A 445 15.34 -2.17 0.16
CA SER A 445 14.63 -0.90 -0.01
C SER A 445 13.27 -0.90 0.66
N ALA A 446 12.82 0.29 1.04
CA ALA A 446 11.49 0.49 1.59
C ALA A 446 10.93 1.84 1.19
N TRP A 447 9.62 1.97 1.27
CA TRP A 447 8.94 3.22 1.01
C TRP A 447 7.60 3.33 1.74
N PHE A 448 7.12 4.56 1.93
CA PHE A 448 5.72 4.84 2.23
C PHE A 448 5.31 6.24 1.73
N ASP A 449 4.01 6.45 1.57
CA ASP A 449 3.43 7.68 0.99
C ASP A 449 2.80 8.58 2.06
N LEU A 450 3.26 9.83 2.14
CA LEU A 450 2.85 10.76 3.21
C LEU A 450 1.39 11.20 3.08
N GLU A 451 0.88 11.38 1.86
CA GLU A 451 -0.50 11.75 1.59
C GLU A 451 -1.46 10.64 2.01
N ARG A 452 -1.06 9.37 1.84
CA ARG A 452 -1.84 8.21 2.30
C ARG A 452 -1.88 8.13 3.82
N ILE A 453 -0.79 8.49 4.51
CA ILE A 453 -0.79 8.62 5.98
C ILE A 453 -1.76 9.71 6.42
N LEU A 454 -1.68 10.90 5.82
CA LEU A 454 -2.56 12.02 6.18
C LEU A 454 -4.04 11.63 6.01
N ALA A 455 -4.40 10.99 4.89
CA ALA A 455 -5.77 10.57 4.66
C ALA A 455 -6.20 9.39 5.52
N GLY A 456 -5.35 8.40 5.75
CA GLY A 456 -5.66 7.30 6.66
C GLY A 456 -5.99 7.81 8.07
N VAL A 457 -5.23 8.80 8.56
CA VAL A 457 -5.54 9.44 9.86
C VAL A 457 -6.85 10.22 9.78
N ALA A 458 -7.12 10.92 8.69
CA ALA A 458 -8.39 11.63 8.50
C ALA A 458 -9.59 10.67 8.47
N GLU A 459 -9.46 9.45 7.94
CA GLU A 459 -10.53 8.44 7.93
C GLU A 459 -10.90 7.93 9.32
N ILE A 460 -9.93 7.79 10.23
CA ILE A 460 -10.16 7.22 11.57
C ILE A 460 -10.27 8.27 12.68
N SER A 461 -9.80 9.49 12.43
CA SER A 461 -9.75 10.57 13.43
C SER A 461 -10.64 11.74 12.99
N ASN A 462 -11.95 11.48 13.00
CA ASN A 462 -12.98 12.46 12.69
C ASN A 462 -14.27 12.19 13.48
N ASP A 463 -15.20 13.15 13.41
CA ASP A 463 -16.59 13.01 13.85
C ASP A 463 -17.53 13.72 12.86
N ASP A 464 -18.83 13.74 13.17
CA ASP A 464 -19.86 14.38 12.34
C ASP A 464 -19.62 15.89 12.09
N TYR A 465 -18.78 16.53 12.90
CA TYR A 465 -18.48 17.96 12.81
C TYR A 465 -17.20 18.24 12.02
N GLY A 466 -16.24 17.31 12.01
CA GLY A 466 -14.96 17.56 11.38
C GLY A 466 -13.81 16.64 11.74
N LEU A 467 -12.61 17.09 11.38
CA LEU A 467 -11.37 16.38 11.66
C LEU A 467 -11.00 16.46 13.14
N ILE A 468 -10.26 15.46 13.63
CA ILE A 468 -9.70 15.42 14.98
C ILE A 468 -8.23 15.02 14.85
N TRP A 469 -7.33 15.98 14.69
CA TRP A 469 -5.92 15.64 14.44
C TRP A 469 -5.20 15.17 15.70
N PRO A 470 -4.39 14.09 15.63
CA PRO A 470 -3.39 13.83 16.65
C PRO A 470 -2.41 15.00 16.72
N PHE A 471 -1.86 15.23 17.91
CA PHE A 471 -0.95 16.35 18.18
C PHE A 471 0.27 16.38 17.24
N SER A 472 0.74 15.20 16.82
CA SER A 472 1.87 15.04 15.90
C SER A 472 1.58 15.54 14.47
N LEU A 473 0.32 15.54 14.02
CA LEU A 473 -0.08 15.87 12.64
C LEU A 473 -0.89 17.15 12.50
N THR A 474 -1.42 17.70 13.60
CA THR A 474 -2.20 18.94 13.53
C THR A 474 -1.38 20.08 12.89
N PRO A 475 -1.90 20.88 11.95
CA PRO A 475 -1.12 21.96 11.33
C PRO A 475 -0.82 23.12 12.28
N TYR A 476 -1.62 23.29 13.33
CA TYR A 476 -1.45 24.24 14.42
C TYR A 476 -1.85 23.57 15.74
N GLN A 477 -1.26 23.98 16.85
CA GLN A 477 -1.54 23.41 18.16
C GLN A 477 -2.76 24.07 18.81
N VAL A 478 -2.95 25.37 18.56
CA VAL A 478 -4.03 26.17 19.15
C VAL A 478 -4.83 26.88 18.06
N HIS A 479 -6.15 26.81 18.17
CA HIS A 479 -7.09 27.63 17.40
C HIS A 479 -7.61 28.73 18.33
N LEU A 480 -7.03 29.92 18.22
CA LEU A 480 -7.45 31.09 18.97
C LEU A 480 -8.61 31.76 18.24
N VAL A 481 -9.80 31.78 18.84
CA VAL A 481 -11.02 32.32 18.25
C VAL A 481 -11.45 33.56 19.02
N VAL A 482 -11.46 34.72 18.37
CA VAL A 482 -12.03 35.94 18.95
C VAL A 482 -13.46 36.14 18.47
N LEU A 483 -14.38 36.37 19.39
CA LEU A 483 -15.77 36.70 19.05
C LEU A 483 -15.94 38.23 19.01
N PRO A 484 -16.62 38.77 17.98
CA PRO A 484 -16.87 40.20 17.90
C PRO A 484 -17.78 40.65 19.05
N SER A 485 -17.47 41.81 19.63
CA SER A 485 -18.32 42.52 20.59
C SER A 485 -18.94 43.75 19.92
N LYS A 486 -20.17 44.10 20.32
CA LYS A 486 -20.83 45.33 19.86
C LYS A 486 -20.44 46.56 20.69
N ASN A 487 -19.89 46.34 21.88
CA ASN A 487 -19.72 47.38 22.89
C ASN A 487 -18.27 47.82 23.06
N THR A 488 -17.30 46.96 22.70
CA THR A 488 -15.89 47.18 22.99
C THR A 488 -14.98 46.37 22.08
N ASP A 489 -13.78 46.90 21.78
CA ASP A 489 -12.72 46.18 21.09
C ASP A 489 -11.86 45.31 22.03
N GLN A 490 -12.19 45.29 23.33
CA GLN A 490 -11.44 44.55 24.36
C GLN A 490 -11.16 43.08 23.98
N PRO A 491 -12.13 42.28 23.45
CA PRO A 491 -11.83 40.92 23.00
C PRO A 491 -10.73 40.84 21.95
N GLN A 492 -10.71 41.78 21.00
CA GLN A 492 -9.70 41.84 19.94
C GLN A 492 -8.31 42.18 20.50
N VAL A 493 -8.25 43.16 21.42
CA VAL A 493 -7.00 43.57 22.08
C VAL A 493 -6.41 42.43 22.91
N VAL A 494 -7.25 41.74 23.69
CA VAL A 494 -6.82 40.61 24.52
C VAL A 494 -6.38 39.43 23.64
N ALA A 495 -7.16 39.08 22.62
CA ALA A 495 -6.79 38.01 21.69
C ALA A 495 -5.47 38.30 20.97
N GLU A 496 -5.22 39.56 20.56
CA GLU A 496 -3.94 39.94 19.97
C GLU A 496 -2.77 39.76 20.95
N SER A 497 -2.95 40.17 22.21
CA SER A 497 -1.91 39.99 23.24
C SER A 497 -1.60 38.52 23.49
N LEU A 498 -2.64 37.69 23.66
CA LEU A 498 -2.51 36.23 23.83
C LEU A 498 -1.86 35.58 22.61
N TYR A 499 -2.23 35.99 21.39
CA TYR A 499 -1.60 35.50 20.17
C TYR A 499 -0.09 35.75 20.18
N GLN A 500 0.35 36.97 20.52
CA GLN A 500 1.77 37.30 20.61
C GLN A 500 2.48 36.53 21.73
N GLU A 501 1.85 36.38 22.89
CA GLU A 501 2.39 35.64 24.03
C GLU A 501 2.62 34.15 23.69
N LEU A 502 1.60 33.48 23.17
CA LEU A 502 1.68 32.07 22.76
C LEU A 502 2.73 31.88 21.65
N GLN A 503 2.83 32.80 20.69
CA GLN A 503 3.86 32.75 19.67
C GLN A 503 5.28 32.90 20.22
N ARG A 504 5.50 33.78 21.21
CA ARG A 504 6.80 33.91 21.89
C ARG A 504 7.20 32.62 22.63
N ALA A 505 6.21 31.89 23.14
CA ALA A 505 6.39 30.55 23.71
C ALA A 505 6.58 29.44 22.65
N ARG A 506 6.70 29.79 21.36
CA ARG A 506 6.83 28.87 20.21
C ARG A 506 5.63 27.93 20.02
N ILE A 507 4.46 28.32 20.51
CA ILE A 507 3.22 27.59 20.28
C ILE A 507 2.68 27.97 18.90
N GLU A 508 2.32 26.96 18.12
CA GLU A 508 1.76 27.16 16.78
C GLU A 508 0.28 27.54 16.87
N VAL A 509 -0.04 28.82 16.67
CA VAL A 509 -1.41 29.34 16.79
C VAL A 509 -2.01 29.66 15.41
N LEU A 510 -3.21 29.14 15.14
CA LEU A 510 -4.13 29.66 14.13
C LEU A 510 -5.09 30.64 14.82
N TYR A 511 -5.00 31.91 14.47
CA TYR A 511 -5.81 32.96 15.06
C TYR A 511 -6.96 33.34 14.12
N ASP A 512 -8.20 32.98 14.47
CA ASP A 512 -9.40 33.38 13.73
C ASP A 512 -9.80 34.82 14.05
N ASP A 513 -9.11 35.75 13.39
CA ASP A 513 -9.30 37.20 13.43
C ASP A 513 -10.34 37.71 12.42
N ARG A 514 -11.08 36.81 11.75
CA ARG A 514 -12.05 37.18 10.70
C ARG A 514 -13.26 37.91 11.30
N LYS A 515 -13.92 38.75 10.52
CA LYS A 515 -15.18 39.43 10.91
C LYS A 515 -16.40 38.56 10.61
N GLU A 516 -16.39 37.33 11.13
CA GLU A 516 -17.43 36.33 10.91
C GLU A 516 -18.29 36.11 12.16
N SER A 517 -19.48 35.55 11.97
CA SER A 517 -20.37 35.20 13.08
C SER A 517 -19.76 34.09 13.96
N PRO A 518 -20.08 34.04 15.27
CA PRO A 518 -19.58 32.98 16.16
C PRO A 518 -19.88 31.56 15.64
N GLY A 519 -21.07 31.34 15.07
CA GLY A 519 -21.45 30.03 14.51
C GLY A 519 -20.55 29.60 13.35
N VAL A 520 -20.20 30.51 12.45
CA VAL A 520 -19.26 30.23 11.34
C VAL A 520 -17.87 29.91 11.88
N LYS A 521 -17.36 30.72 12.82
CA LYS A 521 -16.03 30.50 13.42
C LYS A 521 -15.94 29.15 14.13
N PHE A 522 -16.95 28.79 14.93
CA PHE A 522 -16.95 27.51 15.62
C PHE A 522 -17.09 26.33 14.68
N ASN A 523 -17.94 26.43 13.66
CA ASN A 523 -18.07 25.38 12.64
C ASN A 523 -16.76 25.17 11.89
N ASP A 524 -16.09 26.24 11.45
CA ASP A 524 -14.78 26.14 10.80
C ASP A 524 -13.72 25.56 11.75
N ALA A 525 -13.74 25.96 13.02
CA ALA A 525 -12.80 25.43 14.00
C ALA A 525 -12.98 23.93 14.27
N ASP A 526 -14.24 23.47 14.38
CA ASP A 526 -14.55 22.05 14.54
C ASP A 526 -14.21 21.27 13.24
N LEU A 527 -14.47 21.85 12.06
CA LEU A 527 -14.15 21.25 10.76
C LEU A 527 -12.64 21.08 10.53
N VAL A 528 -11.85 22.13 10.80
CA VAL A 528 -10.39 22.13 10.64
C VAL A 528 -9.70 21.19 11.63
N GLY A 529 -10.24 21.04 12.84
CA GLY A 529 -9.82 19.97 13.75
C GLY A 529 -8.55 20.21 14.56
N ILE A 530 -8.17 21.48 14.78
CA ILE A 530 -7.03 21.83 15.66
C ILE A 530 -7.37 21.43 17.11
N PRO A 531 -6.45 20.75 17.83
CA PRO A 531 -6.81 20.00 19.04
C PRO A 531 -7.20 20.86 20.23
N LEU A 532 -6.67 22.08 20.38
CA LEU A 532 -7.05 23.01 21.45
C LEU A 532 -7.63 24.29 20.86
N ARG A 533 -8.88 24.61 21.22
CA ARG A 533 -9.52 25.89 20.92
C ARG A 533 -9.50 26.78 22.16
N ILE A 534 -9.05 28.02 21.99
CA ILE A 534 -9.12 29.08 23.01
C ILE A 534 -10.05 30.16 22.48
N THR A 535 -11.14 30.44 23.20
CA THR A 535 -12.16 31.40 22.79
C THR A 535 -12.09 32.65 23.67
N VAL A 536 -11.94 33.80 23.02
CA VAL A 536 -11.93 35.13 23.64
C VAL A 536 -13.24 35.83 23.30
N ALA A 537 -14.06 36.09 24.32
CA ALA A 537 -15.37 36.71 24.18
C ALA A 537 -15.64 37.69 25.32
N GLU A 538 -16.40 38.76 25.05
CA GLU A 538 -16.74 39.80 26.02
C GLU A 538 -17.30 39.23 27.33
N LYS A 539 -18.17 38.22 27.25
CA LYS A 539 -18.77 37.58 28.43
C LYS A 539 -17.73 36.97 29.36
N SER A 540 -16.81 36.15 28.85
CA SER A 540 -15.77 35.51 29.67
C SER A 540 -14.75 36.53 30.18
N LEU A 541 -14.43 37.54 29.35
CA LEU A 541 -13.50 38.60 29.74
C LEU A 541 -14.03 39.49 30.87
N SER A 542 -15.36 39.70 30.97
CA SER A 542 -15.97 40.40 32.11
C SER A 542 -15.71 39.71 33.45
N GLN A 543 -15.32 38.44 33.43
CA GLN A 543 -14.95 37.62 34.59
C GLN A 543 -13.44 37.39 34.68
N GLY A 544 -12.63 38.06 33.84
CA GLY A 544 -11.17 37.90 33.80
C GLY A 544 -10.70 36.55 33.24
N GLN A 545 -11.49 35.91 32.38
CA GLN A 545 -11.26 34.54 31.91
C GLN A 545 -11.43 34.37 30.39
N VAL A 546 -10.92 33.26 29.86
CA VAL A 546 -11.16 32.75 28.51
C VAL A 546 -11.67 31.31 28.56
N GLU A 547 -12.22 30.81 27.45
CA GLU A 547 -12.78 29.46 27.37
C GLU A 547 -11.87 28.53 26.56
N PHE A 548 -11.43 27.43 27.16
CA PHE A 548 -10.68 26.35 26.53
C PHE A 548 -11.63 25.22 26.14
N LYS A 549 -11.42 24.63 24.96
CA LYS A 549 -12.10 23.41 24.52
C LYS A 549 -11.11 22.50 23.80
N ILE A 550 -10.98 21.26 24.27
CA ILE A 550 -10.27 20.22 23.53
C ILE A 550 -11.20 19.69 22.42
N ARG A 551 -10.73 19.59 21.18
CA ARG A 551 -11.56 19.35 19.98
C ARG A 551 -12.49 18.14 20.09
N HIS A 552 -12.02 17.03 20.66
CA HIS A 552 -12.79 15.79 20.80
C HIS A 552 -13.64 15.74 22.09
N GLN A 553 -13.53 16.74 22.97
CA GLN A 553 -14.27 16.79 24.23
C GLN A 553 -15.50 17.70 24.11
N LYS A 554 -16.57 17.30 24.81
CA LYS A 554 -17.81 18.09 24.89
C LYS A 554 -17.68 19.26 25.86
N GLU A 555 -16.94 19.04 26.94
CA GLU A 555 -16.79 20.01 28.02
C GLU A 555 -15.85 21.15 27.65
N LYS A 556 -16.08 22.28 28.29
CA LYS A 556 -15.28 23.48 28.14
C LYS A 556 -14.78 23.89 29.51
N GLN A 557 -13.55 24.41 29.55
CA GLN A 557 -12.93 24.86 30.78
C GLN A 557 -12.75 26.38 30.72
N THR A 558 -13.14 27.08 31.77
CA THR A 558 -12.81 28.50 31.94
C THR A 558 -11.42 28.63 32.56
N VAL A 559 -10.57 29.48 31.98
CA VAL A 559 -9.18 29.68 32.40
C VAL A 559 -8.96 31.18 32.70
N PRO A 560 -8.45 31.55 33.88
CA PRO A 560 -8.05 32.93 34.17
C PRO A 560 -7.05 33.47 33.16
N LEU A 561 -7.13 34.76 32.83
CA LEU A 561 -6.24 35.38 31.82
C LEU A 561 -4.74 35.20 32.14
N GLU A 562 -4.38 35.25 33.42
CA GLU A 562 -3.00 35.06 33.90
C GLU A 562 -2.48 33.62 33.73
N ASP A 563 -3.38 32.64 33.64
CA ASP A 563 -3.05 31.22 33.54
C ASP A 563 -3.11 30.66 32.11
N VAL A 564 -3.47 31.49 31.11
CA VAL A 564 -3.69 31.01 29.74
C VAL A 564 -2.46 30.33 29.17
N LEU A 565 -1.28 30.95 29.28
CA LEU A 565 -0.05 30.35 28.75
C LEU A 565 0.33 29.06 29.51
N PRO A 566 0.47 29.05 30.86
CA PRO A 566 0.74 27.83 31.62
C PRO A 566 -0.24 26.69 31.33
N GLN A 567 -1.55 27.00 31.31
CA GLN A 567 -2.59 26.00 31.06
C GLN A 567 -2.54 25.50 29.62
N THR A 568 -2.23 26.36 28.64
CA THR A 568 -2.02 25.94 27.24
C THR A 568 -0.87 24.95 27.17
N MET A 569 0.30 25.28 27.73
CA MET A 569 1.46 24.39 27.73
C MET A 569 1.14 23.05 28.40
N HIS A 570 0.47 23.07 29.54
CA HIS A 570 0.04 21.86 30.24
C HIS A 570 -0.88 20.99 29.38
N THR A 571 -1.89 21.60 28.76
CA THR A 571 -2.86 20.91 27.91
C THR A 571 -2.19 20.30 26.68
N LEU A 572 -1.31 21.03 26.00
CA LEU A 572 -0.59 20.52 24.84
C LEU A 572 0.33 19.35 25.21
N LEU A 573 1.01 19.41 26.35
CA LEU A 573 1.81 18.28 26.86
C LEU A 573 0.96 17.06 27.17
N GLN A 574 -0.24 17.23 27.72
CA GLN A 574 -1.17 16.11 27.93
C GLN A 574 -1.63 15.48 26.61
N LEU A 575 -1.96 16.31 25.62
CA LEU A 575 -2.36 15.84 24.28
C LEU A 575 -1.23 15.09 23.57
N GLU A 576 0.01 15.56 23.71
CA GLU A 576 1.20 14.87 23.22
C GLU A 576 1.43 13.54 23.94
N ARG A 577 1.26 13.50 25.27
CA ARG A 577 1.45 12.28 26.08
C ARG A 577 0.32 11.26 25.93
N GLY A 578 -0.90 11.67 25.61
CA GLY A 578 -2.00 10.76 25.31
C GLY A 578 -1.64 9.79 24.18
N ILE A 579 -0.88 10.27 23.20
CA ILE A 579 -0.26 9.43 22.16
C ILE A 579 0.81 8.53 22.78
N ALA A 580 1.71 9.06 23.62
CA ALA A 580 2.77 8.28 24.28
C ALA A 580 2.28 7.14 25.20
N GLN A 581 1.04 7.18 25.70
CA GLN A 581 0.46 6.12 26.53
C GLN A 581 -0.21 5.01 25.69
N SER A 582 -0.72 5.32 24.49
CA SER A 582 -1.01 4.29 23.48
C SER A 582 0.27 3.71 22.85
N LEU A 583 1.40 4.44 22.97
CA LEU A 583 2.82 4.01 23.06
C LEU A 583 3.16 2.62 23.61
N VAL A 584 2.63 2.30 24.79
CA VAL A 584 3.14 1.21 25.66
C VAL A 584 2.19 0.02 25.72
N LYS A 585 0.96 0.19 25.24
CA LYS A 585 0.04 -0.90 24.89
C LYS A 585 0.16 -1.21 23.40
#